data_AF-A0A1Q7ENH5-F1
#
_entry.id   AF-A0A1Q7ENH5-F1
#
_cell.length_a   1.000
_cell.length_b   1.000
_cell.length_c   1.000
_cell.angle_alpha   90.00
_cell.angle_beta   90.00
_cell.angle_gamma   90.00
#
_symmetry.space_group_name_H-M   'P 1'
#
loop_
_entity.id
_entity.type
_entity.pdbx_description
1 polymer ?
#
loop_
_entity_poly.entity_id
_entity_poly.type
_entity_poly.pdbx_seq_one_letter_code
_entity_poly.pdbx_strand_id
1 'polypeptide(L)'
;MGAAASIGPLKSDITMAIQLSGAPGLPPEMKLFLTDFQTLATDVGKLMNAVIGGDTNAVQADVKAVDADNTKIETYDFSKMSSAIKAFYQPMIDAFNSEVSIANSM
;
A
#
# COMPACT_ATOMS: atom_id res chain seq x y z
N MET A 1 -4.91 -23.87 -5.08
CA MET A 1 -6.03 -23.07 -4.52
C MET A 1 -5.64 -22.04 -3.45
N GLY A 2 -4.38 -21.98 -2.98
CA GLY A 2 -3.98 -21.02 -1.93
C GLY A 2 -4.11 -19.53 -2.33
N ALA A 3 -3.71 -19.16 -3.55
CA ALA A 3 -3.73 -17.77 -4.00
C ALA A 3 -5.14 -17.15 -4.09
N ALA A 4 -6.18 -17.94 -4.45
CA ALA A 4 -7.55 -17.43 -4.52
C ALA A 4 -8.12 -17.18 -3.12
N ALA A 5 -7.79 -18.07 -2.18
CA ALA A 5 -8.20 -17.95 -0.78
C ALA A 5 -7.56 -16.75 -0.08
N SER A 6 -6.36 -16.31 -0.49
CA SER A 6 -5.67 -15.16 0.10
C SER A 6 -6.20 -13.78 -0.36
N ILE A 7 -7.04 -13.71 -1.39
CA ILE A 7 -7.55 -12.43 -1.89
C ILE A 7 -8.51 -11.75 -0.91
N GLY A 8 -9.34 -12.54 -0.22
CA GLY A 8 -10.24 -12.02 0.82
C GLY A 8 -9.45 -11.32 1.94
N PRO A 9 -8.51 -12.01 2.60
CA PRO A 9 -7.60 -11.40 3.58
C PRO A 9 -6.86 -10.17 3.04
N LEU A 10 -6.28 -10.25 1.83
CA LEU A 10 -5.58 -9.11 1.22
C LEU A 10 -6.47 -7.86 1.12
N LYS A 11 -7.72 -8.00 0.65
CA LYS A 11 -8.67 -6.88 0.56
C LYS A 11 -9.02 -6.30 1.93
N SER A 12 -9.14 -7.15 2.94
CA SER A 12 -9.40 -6.72 4.32
C SER A 12 -8.23 -5.90 4.86
N ASP A 13 -7.00 -6.40 4.69
CA ASP A 13 -5.79 -5.73 5.16
C ASP A 13 -5.59 -4.38 4.47
N ILE A 14 -5.84 -4.29 3.16
CA ILE A 14 -5.78 -3.02 2.43
C ILE A 14 -6.85 -2.04 2.94
N THR A 15 -8.06 -2.51 3.20
CA THR A 15 -9.13 -1.66 3.75
C THR A 15 -8.73 -1.07 5.09
N MET A 16 -8.14 -1.89 5.97
CA MET A 16 -7.62 -1.42 7.25
C MET A 16 -6.47 -0.44 7.08
N ALA A 17 -5.54 -0.70 6.15
CA ALA A 17 -4.46 0.23 5.83
C ALA A 17 -4.98 1.58 5.33
N ILE A 18 -6.01 1.61 4.47
CA ILE A 18 -6.64 2.85 4.00
C ILE A 18 -7.23 3.64 5.19
N GLN A 19 -7.87 2.98 6.15
CA GLN A 19 -8.41 3.64 7.34
C GLN A 19 -7.30 4.26 8.19
N LEU A 20 -6.17 3.56 8.34
CA LEU A 20 -5.02 4.02 9.11
C LEU A 20 -4.16 5.06 8.38
N SER A 21 -4.28 5.18 7.05
CA SER A 21 -3.46 6.07 6.22
C SER A 21 -3.64 7.56 6.51
N GLY A 22 -4.69 7.94 7.26
CA GLY A 22 -4.92 9.31 7.71
C GLY A 22 -4.14 9.71 8.98
N ALA A 23 -3.30 8.82 9.53
CA ALA A 23 -2.52 9.12 10.72
C ALA A 23 -1.51 10.26 10.50
N PRO A 24 -1.27 11.13 11.51
CA PRO A 24 -0.23 12.15 11.43
C PRO A 24 1.14 11.56 11.07
N GLY A 25 1.85 12.24 10.17
CA GLY A 25 3.16 11.81 9.69
C GLY A 25 3.13 10.89 8.48
N LEU A 26 1.96 10.43 8.04
CA LEU A 26 1.80 9.74 6.75
C LEU A 26 1.50 10.75 5.63
N PRO A 27 2.18 10.66 4.48
CA PRO A 27 1.93 11.53 3.35
C PRO A 27 0.59 11.17 2.68
N PRO A 28 -0.15 12.15 2.11
CA PRO A 28 -1.40 11.89 1.39
C PRO A 28 -1.26 10.85 0.27
N GLU A 29 -0.09 10.79 -0.38
CA GLU A 29 0.24 9.81 -1.41
C GLU A 29 0.10 8.36 -0.92
N MET A 30 0.26 8.09 0.37
CA MET A 30 0.07 6.73 0.94
C MET A 30 -1.37 6.25 0.77
N LYS A 31 -2.35 7.13 1.02
CA LYS A 31 -3.77 6.79 0.86
C LYS A 31 -4.14 6.55 -0.61
N LEU A 32 -3.56 7.34 -1.52
CA LEU A 32 -3.74 7.16 -2.96
C LEU A 32 -3.18 5.81 -3.41
N PHE A 33 -1.95 5.49 -3.03
CA PHE A 33 -1.32 4.19 -3.29
C PHE A 33 -2.18 3.03 -2.79
N LEU A 34 -2.63 3.07 -1.53
CA LEU A 34 -3.44 1.99 -0.97
C LEU A 34 -4.80 1.83 -1.66
N THR A 35 -5.39 2.93 -2.13
CA THR A 35 -6.63 2.91 -2.92
C THR A 35 -6.41 2.23 -4.27
N ASP A 36 -5.32 2.55 -4.96
CA ASP A 36 -4.98 1.89 -6.24
C ASP A 36 -4.59 0.43 -6.05
N PHE A 37 -3.91 0.11 -4.95
CA PHE A 37 -3.60 -1.27 -4.58
C PHE A 37 -4.86 -2.10 -4.27
N GLN A 38 -5.92 -1.47 -3.73
CA GLN A 38 -7.22 -2.10 -3.55
C GLN A 38 -7.89 -2.47 -4.88
N THR A 39 -7.75 -1.61 -5.89
CA THR A 39 -8.21 -1.88 -7.26
C THR A 39 -7.45 -3.08 -7.84
N LEU A 40 -6.12 -3.09 -7.74
CA LEU A 40 -5.30 -4.23 -8.18
C LEU A 40 -5.74 -5.54 -7.52
N ALA A 41 -5.88 -5.55 -6.19
CA ALA A 41 -6.33 -6.74 -5.46
C ALA A 41 -7.75 -7.19 -5.88
N THR A 42 -8.58 -6.26 -6.32
CA THR A 42 -9.91 -6.55 -6.86
C THR A 42 -9.84 -7.22 -8.22
N ASP A 43 -9.02 -6.70 -9.13
CA ASP A 43 -8.91 -7.21 -10.50
C ASP A 43 -8.11 -8.52 -10.57
N VAL A 44 -7.11 -8.71 -9.70
CA VAL A 44 -6.51 -10.04 -9.47
C VAL A 44 -7.57 -11.04 -9.00
N GLY A 45 -8.53 -10.62 -8.16
CA GLY A 45 -9.65 -11.45 -7.74
C GLY A 45 -10.56 -11.88 -8.88
N LYS A 46 -10.86 -10.96 -9.81
CA LYS A 46 -11.63 -11.28 -11.02
C LYS A 46 -10.87 -12.26 -11.90
N LEU A 47 -9.59 -11.99 -12.16
CA LEU A 47 -8.73 -12.87 -12.96
C LEU A 47 -8.71 -14.29 -12.41
N MET A 48 -8.51 -14.44 -11.10
CA MET A 48 -8.51 -15.78 -10.47
C MET A 48 -9.84 -16.49 -10.62
N ASN A 49 -10.97 -15.79 -10.46
CA ASN A 49 -12.29 -16.37 -10.66
C ASN A 49 -12.54 -16.76 -12.12
N ALA A 50 -12.10 -15.95 -13.09
CA ALA A 50 -12.20 -16.25 -14.51
C ALA A 50 -11.38 -17.50 -14.88
N VAL A 51 -10.16 -17.63 -14.34
CA VAL A 51 -9.31 -18.82 -14.53
C VAL A 51 -9.98 -20.07 -13.93
N ILE A 52 -10.51 -19.98 -12.71
CA ILE A 52 -11.19 -21.10 -12.05
C ILE A 52 -12.46 -21.50 -12.82
N GLY A 53 -13.20 -20.53 -13.34
CA GLY A 53 -14.42 -20.74 -14.12
C GLY A 53 -14.17 -21.17 -15.58
N GLY A 54 -12.93 -21.15 -16.06
CA GLY A 54 -12.59 -21.45 -17.45
C GLY A 54 -13.03 -20.38 -18.46
N ASP A 55 -13.36 -19.17 -18.01
CA ASP A 55 -13.82 -18.07 -18.87
C ASP A 55 -12.63 -17.39 -19.53
N THR A 56 -12.22 -17.91 -20.68
CA THR A 56 -11.03 -17.42 -21.41
C THR A 56 -11.17 -15.98 -21.88
N ASN A 57 -12.40 -15.52 -22.14
CA ASN A 57 -12.64 -14.13 -22.55
C ASN A 57 -12.48 -13.18 -21.36
N ALA A 58 -13.03 -13.53 -20.19
CA ALA A 58 -12.83 -12.78 -18.96
C ALA A 58 -11.35 -12.76 -18.54
N VAL A 59 -10.63 -13.88 -18.66
CA VAL A 59 -9.18 -13.94 -18.37
C VAL A 59 -8.41 -12.90 -19.19
N GLN A 60 -8.66 -12.78 -20.49
CA GLN A 60 -7.94 -11.81 -21.32
C GLN A 60 -8.26 -10.36 -20.95
N ALA A 61 -9.49 -10.07 -20.55
CA ALA A 61 -9.89 -8.75 -20.08
C ALA A 61 -9.26 -8.43 -18.72
N ASP A 62 -9.31 -9.37 -17.77
CA ASP A 62 -8.81 -9.20 -16.41
C ASP A 62 -7.28 -9.11 -16.36
N VAL A 63 -6.54 -9.79 -17.25
CA VAL A 63 -5.08 -9.61 -17.38
C VAL A 63 -4.75 -8.16 -17.75
N LYS A 64 -5.46 -7.56 -18.71
CA LYS A 64 -5.24 -6.16 -19.10
C LYS A 64 -5.54 -5.19 -17.97
N ALA A 65 -6.56 -5.48 -17.17
CA ALA A 65 -6.91 -4.67 -16.01
C ALA A 65 -5.80 -4.73 -14.95
N VAL A 66 -5.31 -5.93 -14.63
CA VAL A 66 -4.17 -6.13 -13.73
C VAL A 66 -2.91 -5.41 -14.22
N ASP A 67 -2.60 -5.50 -15.52
CA ASP A 67 -1.43 -4.80 -16.09
C ASP A 67 -1.56 -3.27 -16.00
N ALA A 68 -2.77 -2.73 -16.23
CA ALA A 68 -3.05 -1.30 -16.10
C ALA A 68 -2.90 -0.82 -14.66
N ASP A 69 -3.43 -1.58 -13.70
CA ASP A 69 -3.29 -1.28 -12.28
C ASP A 69 -1.83 -1.36 -11.82
N ASN A 70 -1.08 -2.36 -12.28
CA ASN A 70 0.35 -2.49 -11.96
C ASN A 70 1.14 -1.30 -12.51
N THR A 71 0.89 -0.91 -13.77
CA THR A 71 1.49 0.29 -14.37
C THR A 71 1.20 1.54 -13.54
N LYS A 72 -0.03 1.68 -13.03
CA LYS A 72 -0.41 2.81 -12.19
C LYS A 72 0.35 2.79 -10.86
N ILE A 73 0.46 1.63 -10.22
CA ILE A 73 1.18 1.47 -8.95
C ILE A 73 2.68 1.78 -9.11
N GLU A 74 3.28 1.43 -10.23
CA GLU A 74 4.69 1.73 -10.54
C GLU A 74 4.98 3.24 -10.66
N THR A 75 3.96 4.09 -10.82
CA THR A 75 4.15 5.56 -10.85
C THR A 75 4.38 6.18 -9.48
N TYR A 76 4.13 5.47 -8.39
CA TYR A 76 4.30 6.00 -7.04
C TYR A 76 5.78 6.09 -6.64
N ASP A 77 6.17 7.24 -6.11
CA ASP A 77 7.51 7.46 -5.56
C ASP A 77 7.56 7.08 -4.07
N PHE A 78 7.90 5.83 -3.80
CA PHE A 78 8.08 5.32 -2.43
C PHE A 78 9.25 5.97 -1.68
N SER A 79 10.26 6.47 -2.40
CA SER A 79 11.38 7.19 -1.79
C SER A 79 10.96 8.56 -1.27
N LYS A 80 10.14 9.28 -2.03
CA LYS A 80 9.51 10.53 -1.60
C LYS A 80 8.60 10.30 -0.40
N MET A 81 7.76 9.27 -0.44
CA MET A 81 6.88 8.94 0.71
C MET A 81 7.69 8.62 1.97
N SER A 82 8.74 7.81 1.87
CA SER A 82 9.63 7.50 2.99
C SER A 82 10.34 8.74 3.53
N SER A 83 10.81 9.62 2.64
CA SER A 83 11.46 10.87 3.00
C SER A 83 10.52 11.82 3.76
N ALA A 84 9.26 11.91 3.35
CA ALA A 84 8.25 12.72 4.04
C ALA A 84 7.96 12.20 5.46
N ILE A 85 7.83 10.88 5.61
CA ILE A 85 7.66 10.23 6.92
C ILE A 85 8.87 10.54 7.81
N LYS A 86 10.10 10.35 7.30
CA LYS A 86 11.32 10.66 8.05
C LYS A 86 11.36 12.12 8.46
N ALA A 87 11.08 13.04 7.54
CA ALA A 87 11.09 14.48 7.81
C ALA A 87 10.09 14.87 8.91
N PHE A 88 8.93 14.21 8.97
CA PHE A 88 7.95 14.44 10.02
C PHE A 88 8.46 14.03 11.41
N TYR A 89 9.11 12.86 11.52
CA TYR A 89 9.57 12.34 12.81
C TYR A 89 10.95 12.85 13.24
N GLN A 90 11.78 13.32 12.32
CA GLN A 90 13.16 13.75 12.61
C GLN A 90 13.26 14.79 13.75
N PRO A 91 12.41 15.85 13.80
CA PRO A 91 12.48 16.82 14.89
C PRO A 91 12.21 16.22 16.27
N MET A 92 11.32 15.22 16.37
CA MET A 92 11.02 14.53 17.63
C MET A 92 12.20 13.68 18.08
N ILE A 93 12.84 12.99 17.14
CA ILE A 93 14.04 12.19 17.38
C ILE A 93 15.18 13.10 17.85
N ASP A 94 15.36 14.25 17.20
CA ASP A 94 16.40 15.21 17.53
C ASP A 94 16.21 15.80 18.93
N ALA A 95 14.96 16.14 19.30
CA ALA A 95 14.62 16.62 20.63
C ALA A 95 14.93 15.57 21.71
N PHE A 96 14.49 14.32 21.50
CA PHE A 96 14.78 13.22 22.42
C PHE A 96 16.28 13.01 22.60
N ASN A 97 17.05 12.97 21.51
CA ASN A 97 18.50 12.80 21.56
C ASN A 97 19.19 13.95 22.31
N SER A 98 18.70 15.18 22.13
CA SER A 98 19.21 16.35 22.86
C SER A 98 18.98 16.21 24.37
N GLU A 99 17.78 15.81 24.80
CA GLU A 99 17.45 15.62 26.22
C GLU A 99 18.30 14.51 26.86
N VAL A 100 18.47 13.38 26.17
CA VAL A 100 19.33 12.28 26.64
C VAL A 100 20.79 12.73 26.77
N SER A 101 21.29 13.54 25.83
CA SER A 101 22.65 14.08 25.90
C SER A 101 22.83 15.00 27.11
N ILE A 102 21.84 15.84 27.42
CA ILE A 102 21.88 16.71 28.61
C ILE A 102 21.93 15.84 29.87
N ALA A 103 21.03 14.86 30.00
CA ALA A 103 20.94 14.00 31.17
C ALA A 103 22.23 13.20 31.43
N ASN A 104 22.89 12.70 30.38
CA ASN A 104 24.15 11.96 30.50
C ASN A 104 25.38 12.85 30.75
N SER A 105 25.24 14.18 30.61
CA SER A 105 26.30 15.15 30.86
C SER A 105 26.27 15.79 32.25
N MET A 106 25.25 15.44 33.06
CA MET A 106 25.09 15.82 34.48
C MET A 106 25.62 14.72 35.39
#